data_AF-A0A3D1A065-F1
#
_entry.id   AF-A0A3D1A065-F1
#
_cell.length_a   1.000
_cell.length_b   1.000
_cell.length_c   1.000
_cell.angle_alpha   90.00
_cell.angle_beta   90.00
_cell.angle_gamma   90.00
#
_symmetry.space_group_name_H-M   'P 1'
#
loop_
_entity.id
_entity.type
_entity.pdbx_description
1 polymer ?
#
loop_
_entity_poly.entity_id
_entity_poly.type
_entity_poly.pdbx_seq_one_letter_code
_entity_poly.pdbx_strand_id
1 'polypeptide(L)' 'MKELAERADVVIIGGGIEGCAIAYHLAKRGVTDVLLLER' A
#
# COMPACT_ATOMS: atom_id res chain seq x y z
N MET A 1 -6.60 6.89 18.36
CA MET A 1 -6.59 7.05 16.89
C MET A 1 -5.16 6.80 16.43
N LYS A 2 -4.92 5.84 15.52
CA LYS A 2 -3.60 5.72 14.89
C LYS A 2 -3.46 6.88 13.91
N GLU A 3 -2.32 7.55 13.95
CA GLU A 3 -2.00 8.61 13.00
C GLU A 3 -1.77 7.96 11.63
N LEU A 4 -2.58 8.37 10.65
CA LEU A 4 -2.42 7.93 9.26
C LEU A 4 -1.45 8.89 8.58
N ALA A 5 -0.60 8.36 7.70
CA ALA A 5 0.25 9.21 6.89
C ALA A 5 -0.60 10.20 6.07
N GLU A 6 -0.22 11.48 6.08
CA GLU A 6 -0.93 12.52 5.31
C GLU A 6 -0.74 12.37 3.80
N ARG A 7 0.32 11.66 3.39
CA ARG A 7 0.70 11.43 2.00
C ARG A 7 1.30 10.03 1.84
N ALA A 8 1.17 9.49 0.63
CA ALA A 8 1.89 8.33 0.15
C ALA A 8 2.09 8.47 -1.36
N ASP A 9 3.19 7.97 -1.91
CA ASP A 9 3.41 7.92 -3.36
C ASP A 9 2.40 6.99 -4.05
N VAL A 10 2.03 5.89 -3.40
CA VAL A 10 1.02 4.94 -3.89
C VAL A 10 0.05 4.56 -2.78
N VAL A 11 -1.25 4.66 -3.06
CA VAL A 11 -2.32 4.16 -2.18
C VAL A 11 -3.03 2.98 -2.85
N ILE A 12 -3.12 1.86 -2.14
CA ILE A 12 -3.84 0.65 -2.55
C ILE A 12 -5.08 0.52 -1.66
N ILE A 13 -6.26 0.45 -2.26
CA ILE A 13 -7.52 0.23 -1.56
C ILE A 13 -7.96 -1.22 -1.80
N GLY A 14 -8.00 -2.00 -0.71
CA GLY A 14 -8.31 -3.43 -0.71
C GLY A 14 -7.07 -4.29 -0.43
N GLY A 15 -7.11 -5.06 0.66
CA GLY A 15 -6.06 -5.97 1.12
C GLY A 15 -6.20 -7.42 0.65
N GLY A 16 -7.06 -7.67 -0.34
CA GLY A 16 -7.20 -8.99 -0.96
C GLY A 16 -5.95 -9.43 -1.75
N ILE A 17 -6.07 -10.57 -2.44
CA ILE A 17 -4.95 -11.19 -3.17
C ILE A 17 -4.29 -10.23 -4.17
N GLU A 18 -5.10 -9.49 -4.93
CA GLU A 18 -4.61 -8.53 -5.91
C GLU A 18 -3.92 -7.33 -5.24
N GLY A 19 -4.50 -6.78 -4.17
CA GLY A 19 -3.92 -5.64 -3.46
C GLY A 19 -2.58 -5.99 -2.82
N CYS A 20 -2.48 -7.16 -2.20
CA CYS A 20 -1.22 -7.68 -1.68
C CYS A 20 -0.19 -7.96 -2.78
N ALA A 21 -0.62 -8.54 -3.91
CA ALA A 21 0.26 -8.79 -5.05
C ALA A 21 0.81 -7.49 -5.63
N ILE A 22 -0.01 -6.46 -5.77
CA ILE A 22 0.41 -5.13 -6.23
C ILE A 22 1.44 -4.55 -5.25
N ALA A 23 1.16 -4.53 -3.95
CA ALA A 23 2.10 -4.02 -2.93
C ALA A 23 3.45 -4.76 -2.97
N TYR A 24 3.41 -6.09 -3.08
CA TYR A 24 4.59 -6.94 -3.20
C TYR A 24 5.44 -6.61 -4.44
N HIS A 25 4.80 -6.50 -5.61
CA HIS A 25 5.50 -6.21 -6.86
C HIS A 25 6.04 -4.78 -6.91
N LEU A 26 5.36 -3.82 -6.28
CA LEU A 26 5.87 -2.45 -6.10
C LEU A 26 7.12 -2.45 -5.22
N ALA A 27 7.08 -3.12 -4.07
CA ALA A 27 8.24 -3.25 -3.18
C ALA A 27 9.43 -3.92 -3.89
N LYS A 28 9.19 -4.99 -4.66
CA LYS A 28 10.23 -5.63 -5.49
C LYS A 28 10.87 -4.71 -6.53
N ARG A 29 10.15 -3.69 -7.00
CA ARG A 29 10.64 -2.67 -7.95
C ARG A 29 11.29 -1.48 -7.26
N GLY A 30 11.42 -1.51 -5.93
CA GLY A 30 12.06 -0.45 -5.14
C GLY A 30 11.11 0.67 -4.73
N VAL A 31 9.79 0.52 -4.93
CA VAL A 31 8.82 1.49 -4.41
C VAL A 31 8.63 1.21 -2.91
N THR A 32 9.00 2.18 -2.08
CA THR A 32 9.03 2.02 -0.62
C THR A 32 7.89 2.74 0.09
N ASP A 33 7.31 3.77 -0.53
CA ASP A 33 6.22 4.55 0.07
C ASP A 33 4.85 4.10 -0.48
N VAL A 34 4.36 2.99 0.08
CA VAL A 34 3.08 2.37 -0.33
C VAL A 34 2.18 2.24 0.89
N LEU A 35 1.00 2.85 0.81
CA LEU A 35 -0.06 2.72 1.82
C LEU A 35 -1.15 1.76 1.33
N LEU A 36 -1.37 0.65 2.02
CA LEU A 36 -2.48 -0.27 1.77
C LEU A 36 -3.56 -0.10 2.83
N LEU A 37 -4.80 0.11 2.40
CA LEU A 37 -5.98 0.28 3.25
C LEU A 37 -6.99 -0.85 3.03
N GLU A 38 -7.50 -1.44 4.10
CA GLU A 38 -8.57 -2.45 4.13
C GLU A 38 -9.50 -2.15 5.33
N ARG A 39 -10.75 -2.64 5.28
CA ARG A 39 -11.74 -2.42 6.35
C ARG A 39 -11.54 -3.34 7.55
#